data_AF-A0A3M2CS18-F1
#
_entry.id   AF-A0A3M2CS18-F1
#
_cell.length_a   1.000
_cell.length_b   1.000
_cell.length_c   1.000
_cell.angle_alpha   90.00
_cell.angle_beta   90.00
_cell.angle_gamma   90.00
#
_symmetry.space_group_name_H-M   'P 1'
#
loop_
_entity.id
_entity.type
_entity.pdbx_description
1 polymer ?
#
loop_
_entity_poly.entity_id
_entity_poly.type
_entity_poly.pdbx_seq_one_letter_code
_entity_poly.pdbx_strand_id
1 'polypeptide(L)'
;MRIACPADCPFLGTNVEYQHKRIGDRLAQERRRWYQEIATQLGERALEIVYVLEALIFRYFHARRDAQDADVLAGIRSLRQSFSPIHIPESITPAFGEELKKEFKALADRQPLDPNLITAALDRMISFIQTFSGGALGSNRYLQGLIGYVTHQHADVAEQLIKQTGVGDRIIIPTSTTLEDSGQAKIGR
;
A
#
# COMPACT_ATOMS: atom_id res chain seq x y z
N MET A 1 24.93 4.34 27.22
CA MET A 1 24.85 2.87 27.33
C MET A 1 24.16 2.33 26.08
N ARG A 2 24.92 1.79 25.12
CA ARG A 2 24.36 1.17 23.90
C ARG A 2 24.17 -0.31 24.19
N ILE A 3 22.92 -0.76 24.25
CA ILE A 3 22.62 -2.19 24.33
C ILE A 3 22.80 -2.74 22.92
N ALA A 4 23.91 -3.43 22.67
CA ALA A 4 24.14 -4.16 21.43
C ALA A 4 23.63 -5.58 21.63
N CYS A 5 22.43 -5.92 21.14
CA CYS A 5 22.01 -7.31 21.14
C CYS A 5 22.68 -8.06 19.96
N PRO A 6 23.12 -9.31 20.15
CA PRO A 6 23.59 -10.18 19.07
C PRO A 6 22.50 -10.42 18.01
N ALA A 7 22.90 -10.82 16.81
CA ALA A 7 21.97 -11.07 15.69
C ALA A 7 20.92 -12.16 16.00
N ASP A 8 21.26 -13.14 16.85
CA ASP A 8 20.37 -14.23 17.29
C ASP A 8 19.61 -13.94 18.59
N CYS A 9 19.45 -12.67 18.96
CA CYS A 9 18.74 -12.28 20.18
C CYS A 9 17.23 -12.57 20.03
N PRO A 10 16.66 -13.55 20.75
CA PRO A 10 15.25 -13.96 20.59
C PRO A 10 14.27 -12.81 20.90
N PHE A 11 14.65 -11.92 21.81
CA PHE A 11 13.89 -10.72 22.15
C PHE A 11 13.86 -9.68 21.02
N LEU A 12 14.84 -9.68 20.11
CA LEU A 12 14.86 -8.76 18.97
C LEU A 12 13.85 -9.17 17.92
N GLY A 13 13.75 -10.47 17.61
CA GLY A 13 12.75 -11.01 16.69
C GLY A 13 11.32 -10.74 17.16
N THR A 14 11.01 -11.11 18.41
CA THR A 14 9.66 -10.90 18.99
C THR A 14 9.30 -9.42 19.09
N ASN A 15 10.27 -8.54 19.37
CA ASN A 15 10.00 -7.10 19.44
C ASN A 15 9.80 -6.49 18.05
N VAL A 16 10.60 -6.87 17.04
CA VAL A 16 10.40 -6.40 15.66
C VAL A 16 9.04 -6.81 15.13
N GLU A 17 8.64 -8.07 15.31
CA GLU A 17 7.32 -8.56 14.93
C GLU A 17 6.19 -7.82 15.68
N TYR A 18 6.37 -7.59 16.99
CA TYR A 18 5.44 -6.78 17.78
C TYR A 18 5.32 -5.34 17.27
N GLN A 19 6.43 -4.67 16.94
CA GLN A 19 6.42 -3.31 16.39
C GLN A 19 5.72 -3.28 15.02
N HIS A 20 6.01 -4.24 14.14
CA HIS A 20 5.37 -4.33 12.82
C HIS A 20 3.86 -4.52 12.96
N LYS A 21 3.43 -5.45 13.82
CA LYS A 21 2.02 -5.65 14.13
C LYS A 21 1.37 -4.37 14.68
N ARG A 22 2.00 -3.69 15.63
CA ARG A 22 1.46 -2.48 16.25
C ARG A 22 1.30 -1.34 15.24
N ILE A 23 2.30 -1.13 14.38
CA ILE A 23 2.24 -0.08 13.34
C ILE A 23 1.21 -0.48 12.26
N GLY A 24 1.13 -1.77 11.90
CA GLY A 24 0.13 -2.29 10.97
C GLY A 24 -1.31 -2.13 11.49
N ASP A 25 -1.57 -2.43 12.76
CA ASP A 25 -2.88 -2.24 13.38
C ASP A 25 -3.29 -0.76 13.41
N ARG A 26 -2.33 0.13 13.67
CA ARG A 26 -2.56 1.58 13.58
C ARG A 26 -2.89 2.00 12.16
N LEU A 27 -2.13 1.53 11.17
CA LEU A 27 -2.43 1.81 9.77
C LEU A 27 -3.84 1.31 9.41
N ALA A 28 -4.21 0.10 9.81
CA ALA A 28 -5.53 -0.47 9.54
C ALA A 28 -6.67 0.43 10.04
N GLN A 29 -6.54 1.00 11.23
CA GLN A 29 -7.53 1.90 11.82
C GLN A 29 -7.64 3.22 11.07
N GLU A 30 -6.51 3.88 10.79
CA GLU A 30 -6.48 5.15 10.07
C GLU A 30 -6.95 4.95 8.61
N ARG A 31 -6.50 3.87 7.96
CA ARG A 31 -6.90 3.46 6.62
C ARG A 31 -8.41 3.21 6.52
N ARG A 32 -9.04 2.55 7.49
CA ARG A 32 -10.49 2.28 7.44
C ARG A 32 -11.32 3.56 7.36
N ARG A 33 -10.98 4.56 8.18
CA ARG A 33 -11.66 5.87 8.16
C ARG A 33 -11.42 6.58 6.84
N TRP A 34 -10.17 6.60 6.40
CA TRP A 34 -9.78 7.22 5.15
C TRP A 34 -10.42 6.57 3.91
N TYR A 35 -10.57 5.24 3.89
CA TYR A 35 -11.29 4.52 2.84
C TYR A 35 -12.77 4.93 2.77
N GLN A 36 -13.43 5.09 3.92
CA GLN A 36 -14.82 5.58 3.94
C GLN A 36 -14.93 7.00 3.36
N GLU A 37 -13.96 7.87 3.64
CA GLU A 37 -13.90 9.22 3.08
C GLU A 37 -13.71 9.21 1.56
N ILE A 38 -12.82 8.37 1.03
CA ILE A 38 -12.63 8.22 -0.42
C ILE A 38 -13.90 7.68 -1.08
N ALA A 39 -14.50 6.63 -0.53
CA ALA A 39 -15.72 6.04 -1.08
C ALA A 39 -16.83 7.09 -1.21
N THR A 40 -16.98 7.92 -0.16
CA THR A 40 -18.01 8.96 -0.10
C THR A 40 -17.72 10.11 -1.08
N GLN A 41 -16.46 10.50 -1.25
CA GLN A 41 -16.09 11.70 -2.01
C GLN A 41 -15.77 11.43 -3.49
N LEU A 42 -15.20 10.27 -3.80
CA LEU A 42 -14.67 9.91 -5.11
C LEU A 42 -15.28 8.60 -5.67
N GLY A 43 -16.06 7.87 -4.87
CA GLY A 43 -16.73 6.63 -5.28
C GLY A 43 -15.83 5.38 -5.25
N GLU A 44 -16.46 4.24 -5.51
CA GLU A 44 -15.83 2.91 -5.45
C GLU A 44 -14.65 2.73 -6.42
N ARG A 45 -14.70 3.36 -7.60
CA ARG A 45 -13.59 3.28 -8.57
C ARG A 45 -12.31 3.94 -8.06
N ALA A 46 -12.41 4.97 -7.23
CA ALA A 46 -11.23 5.54 -6.59
C ALA A 46 -10.64 4.57 -5.55
N LEU A 47 -11.48 3.83 -4.81
CA LEU A 47 -11.00 2.82 -3.87
C LEU A 47 -10.24 1.69 -4.55
N GLU A 48 -10.71 1.24 -5.71
CA GLU A 48 -9.99 0.23 -6.49
C GLU A 48 -8.60 0.71 -6.92
N ILE A 49 -8.49 1.96 -7.38
CA ILE A 49 -7.20 2.59 -7.72
C ILE A 49 -6.26 2.60 -6.51
N VAL A 50 -6.78 3.00 -5.35
CA VAL A 50 -6.01 3.03 -4.10
C VAL A 50 -5.59 1.62 -3.67
N TYR A 51 -6.47 0.63 -3.79
CA TYR A 51 -6.18 -0.77 -3.46
C TYR A 51 -5.07 -1.34 -4.35
N VAL A 52 -5.17 -1.11 -5.67
CA VAL A 52 -4.12 -1.50 -6.62
C VAL A 52 -2.79 -0.82 -6.27
N LEU A 53 -2.83 0.46 -5.91
CA LEU A 53 -1.63 1.19 -5.53
C LEU A 53 -0.99 0.63 -4.27
N GLU A 54 -1.75 0.35 -3.21
CA GLU A 54 -1.24 -0.29 -2.00
C GLU A 54 -0.64 -1.67 -2.27
N ALA A 55 -1.28 -2.48 -3.11
CA ALA A 55 -0.75 -3.78 -3.52
C ALA A 55 0.59 -3.64 -4.27
N LEU A 56 0.71 -2.65 -5.16
CA LEU A 56 1.96 -2.36 -5.88
C LEU A 56 3.07 -1.86 -4.95
N ILE A 57 2.75 -0.99 -4.00
CA ILE A 57 3.70 -0.51 -2.99
C ILE A 57 4.20 -1.70 -2.17
N PHE A 58 3.29 -2.53 -1.65
CA PHE A 58 3.66 -3.72 -0.90
C PHE A 58 4.56 -4.64 -1.73
N ARG A 59 4.13 -5.01 -2.94
CA ARG A 59 4.88 -5.90 -3.85
C ARG A 59 6.31 -5.39 -4.06
N TYR A 60 6.47 -4.10 -4.36
CA TYR A 60 7.76 -3.51 -4.69
C TYR A 60 8.70 -3.35 -3.47
N PHE A 61 8.15 -3.04 -2.29
CA PHE A 61 8.93 -2.66 -1.12
C PHE A 61 9.01 -3.71 0.00
N HIS A 62 8.21 -4.79 -0.01
CA HIS A 62 8.14 -5.74 1.11
C HIS A 62 9.50 -6.32 1.55
N ALA A 63 10.43 -6.51 0.61
CA ALA A 63 11.77 -7.05 0.88
C ALA A 63 12.85 -5.98 1.09
N ARG A 64 12.54 -4.69 0.88
CA ARG A 64 13.51 -3.58 0.90
C ARG A 64 13.59 -2.95 2.29
N ARG A 65 14.64 -3.30 3.04
CA ARG A 65 14.81 -2.88 4.44
C ARG A 65 15.20 -1.41 4.62
N ASP A 66 15.81 -0.81 3.60
CA ASP A 66 16.30 0.56 3.56
C ASP A 66 15.31 1.55 2.92
N ALA A 67 14.17 1.05 2.43
CA ALA A 67 13.16 1.88 1.78
C ALA A 67 12.50 2.87 2.74
N GLN A 68 12.20 4.05 2.21
CA GLN A 68 11.59 5.16 2.95
C GLN A 68 10.24 5.54 2.34
N ASP A 69 9.38 6.15 3.14
CA ASP A 69 8.09 6.67 2.67
C ASP A 69 8.29 7.76 1.60
N ALA A 70 9.46 8.42 1.59
CA ALA A 70 9.86 9.36 0.55
C ALA A 70 9.98 8.69 -0.84
N ASP A 71 10.44 7.44 -0.91
CA ASP A 71 10.55 6.69 -2.17
C ASP A 71 9.16 6.37 -2.75
N VAL A 72 8.23 6.00 -1.86
CA VAL A 72 6.81 5.78 -2.21
C VAL A 72 6.20 7.08 -2.74
N LEU A 73 6.36 8.18 -2.01
CA LEU A 73 5.83 9.49 -2.40
C LEU A 73 6.42 9.98 -3.73
N ALA A 74 7.71 9.77 -3.96
CA ALA A 74 8.36 10.13 -5.21
C ALA A 74 7.78 9.33 -6.40
N GLY A 75 7.57 8.02 -6.23
CA GLY A 75 6.94 7.19 -7.25
C GLY A 75 5.50 7.60 -7.55
N ILE A 76 4.67 7.83 -6.51
CA ILE A 76 3.27 8.24 -6.69
C ILE A 76 3.18 9.62 -7.37
N ARG A 77 4.05 10.57 -7.00
CA ARG A 77 4.11 11.90 -7.64
C ARG A 77 4.51 11.80 -9.11
N SER A 78 5.46 10.91 -9.43
CA SER A 78 5.84 10.67 -10.83
C SER A 78 4.69 10.06 -11.64
N LEU A 79 3.95 9.09 -11.09
CA LEU A 79 2.75 8.55 -11.71
C LEU A 79 1.67 9.64 -11.90
N ARG A 80 1.45 10.46 -10.88
CA ARG A 80 0.49 11.57 -10.97
C ARG A 80 0.84 12.53 -12.10
N GLN A 81 2.13 12.84 -12.28
CA GLN A 81 2.61 13.71 -13.35
C GLN A 81 2.32 13.13 -14.74
N SER A 82 2.40 11.80 -14.93
CA SER A 82 2.09 11.20 -16.24
C SER A 82 0.61 11.30 -16.65
N PHE A 83 -0.29 11.54 -15.69
CA PHE A 83 -1.71 11.82 -15.96
C PHE A 83 -2.03 13.32 -15.94
N SER A 84 -1.03 14.19 -15.74
CA SER A 84 -1.24 15.64 -15.78
C SER A 84 -1.35 16.11 -17.24
N PRO A 85 -2.30 17.02 -17.56
CA PRO A 85 -2.38 17.61 -18.90
C PRO A 85 -1.20 18.56 -19.19
N ILE A 86 -0.45 18.98 -18.17
CA ILE A 86 0.69 19.88 -18.31
C ILE A 86 1.97 19.05 -18.39
N HIS A 87 2.62 19.09 -19.56
CA HIS A 87 3.92 18.45 -19.74
C HIS A 87 5.03 19.32 -19.15
N ILE A 88 5.59 18.89 -18.02
CA ILE A 88 6.76 19.51 -17.39
C ILE A 88 7.99 18.69 -17.82
N PRO A 89 9.10 19.30 -18.24
CA PRO A 89 10.30 18.58 -18.65
C PRO A 89 10.69 17.54 -17.59
N GLU A 90 10.94 16.32 -18.04
CA GLU A 90 11.12 15.15 -17.18
C GLU A 90 12.29 15.35 -16.22
N SER A 91 11.98 15.33 -14.93
CA SER A 91 12.99 15.07 -13.91
C SER A 91 13.32 13.58 -13.90
N ILE A 92 14.45 13.20 -13.29
CA ILE A 92 14.85 11.78 -13.17
C ILE A 92 13.69 10.99 -12.57
N THR A 93 13.08 10.10 -13.34
CA THR A 93 11.95 9.32 -12.85
C THR A 93 12.44 8.29 -11.82
N PRO A 94 11.84 8.24 -10.61
CA PRO A 94 12.19 7.23 -9.63
C PRO A 94 11.89 5.82 -10.14
N ALA A 95 12.71 4.83 -9.77
CA ALA A 95 12.52 3.44 -10.21
C ALA A 95 11.12 2.87 -9.90
N PHE A 96 10.57 3.21 -8.72
CA PHE A 96 9.20 2.83 -8.37
C PHE A 96 8.15 3.55 -9.24
N GLY A 97 8.43 4.80 -9.63
CA GLY A 97 7.58 5.57 -10.54
C GLY A 97 7.48 4.93 -11.93
N GLU A 98 8.59 4.43 -12.47
CA GLU A 98 8.60 3.67 -13.73
C GLU A 98 7.74 2.40 -13.64
N GLU A 99 7.89 1.63 -12.56
CA GLU A 99 7.09 0.42 -12.33
C GLU A 99 5.59 0.76 -12.23
N LEU A 100 5.23 1.81 -11.49
CA LEU A 100 3.85 2.27 -11.40
C LEU A 100 3.27 2.69 -12.76
N LYS A 101 4.01 3.46 -13.56
CA LYS A 101 3.58 3.87 -14.90
C LYS A 101 3.30 2.67 -15.79
N LYS A 102 4.16 1.65 -15.74
CA LYS A 102 4.00 0.40 -16.49
C LYS A 102 2.73 -0.35 -16.10
N GLU A 103 2.50 -0.53 -14.79
CA GLU A 103 1.34 -1.26 -14.28
C GLU A 103 0.03 -0.53 -14.54
N PHE A 104 0.01 0.80 -14.37
CA PHE A 104 -1.17 1.62 -14.66
C PHE A 104 -1.47 1.69 -16.16
N LYS A 105 -0.46 1.70 -17.02
CA LYS A 105 -0.65 1.56 -18.47
C LYS A 105 -1.31 0.23 -18.81
N ALA A 106 -0.80 -0.87 -18.26
CA ALA A 106 -1.37 -2.20 -18.48
C ALA A 106 -2.80 -2.35 -17.92
N LEU A 107 -3.14 -1.60 -16.87
CA LEU A 107 -4.50 -1.52 -16.33
C LEU A 107 -5.42 -0.72 -17.26
N ALA A 108 -4.97 0.45 -17.72
CA ALA A 108 -5.70 1.32 -18.64
C ALA A 108 -6.02 0.62 -19.98
N ASP A 109 -5.11 -0.23 -20.46
CA ASP A 109 -5.31 -1.03 -21.68
C ASP A 109 -6.45 -2.07 -21.53
N ARG A 110 -6.76 -2.52 -20.30
CA ARG A 110 -7.83 -3.49 -20.02
C ARG A 110 -9.15 -2.83 -19.68
N GLN A 111 -9.08 -1.73 -18.94
CA GLN A 111 -10.23 -0.98 -18.48
C GLN A 111 -9.89 0.51 -18.60
N PRO A 112 -10.66 1.30 -19.38
CA PRO A 112 -10.39 2.72 -19.50
C PRO A 112 -10.51 3.38 -18.12
N LEU A 113 -9.43 4.04 -17.70
CA LEU A 113 -9.36 4.76 -16.44
C LEU A 113 -9.52 6.26 -16.71
N ASP A 114 -10.39 6.94 -15.96
CA ASP A 114 -10.53 8.39 -16.02
C ASP A 114 -9.29 9.07 -15.40
N PRO A 115 -8.49 9.81 -16.18
CA PRO A 115 -7.29 10.48 -15.67
C PRO A 115 -7.57 11.44 -14.50
N ASN A 116 -8.74 12.09 -14.47
CA ASN A 116 -9.12 12.99 -13.39
C ASN A 116 -9.36 12.21 -12.09
N LEU A 117 -10.03 11.06 -12.18
CA LEU A 117 -10.26 10.18 -11.04
C LEU A 117 -8.94 9.61 -10.50
N ILE A 118 -8.03 9.19 -11.39
CA ILE A 118 -6.70 8.70 -11.00
C ILE A 118 -5.95 9.80 -10.25
N THR A 119 -5.80 10.99 -10.84
CA THR A 119 -5.05 12.07 -10.21
C THR A 119 -5.65 12.48 -8.85
N ALA A 120 -6.97 12.52 -8.72
CA ALA A 120 -7.65 12.76 -7.45
C ALA A 120 -7.35 11.65 -6.40
N ALA A 121 -7.39 10.38 -6.79
CA ALA A 121 -7.07 9.26 -5.90
C ALA A 121 -5.59 9.29 -5.47
N LEU A 122 -4.67 9.56 -6.39
CA LEU A 122 -3.24 9.69 -6.09
C LEU A 122 -2.96 10.87 -5.15
N ASP A 123 -3.66 11.99 -5.31
CA ASP A 123 -3.55 13.14 -4.41
C ASP A 123 -4.00 12.81 -2.99
N ARG A 124 -5.11 12.08 -2.85
CA ARG A 124 -5.57 11.60 -1.55
C ARG A 124 -4.56 10.64 -0.93
N MET A 125 -3.98 9.75 -1.72
CA MET A 125 -2.95 8.82 -1.23
C MET A 125 -1.70 9.56 -0.75
N ILE A 126 -1.21 10.54 -1.52
CA ILE A 126 -0.06 11.36 -1.14
C ILE A 126 -0.33 12.04 0.21
N SER A 127 -1.49 12.68 0.36
CA SER A 127 -1.87 13.37 1.59
C SER A 127 -1.98 12.42 2.79
N PHE A 128 -2.56 11.24 2.58
CA PHE A 128 -2.68 10.20 3.60
C PHE A 128 -1.30 9.72 4.07
N ILE A 129 -0.42 9.32 3.14
CA ILE A 129 0.94 8.86 3.45
C ILE A 129 1.70 9.94 4.21
N GLN A 130 1.70 11.19 3.73
CA GLN A 130 2.39 12.29 4.41
C GLN A 130 1.90 12.50 5.85
N THR A 131 0.59 12.43 6.06
CA THR A 131 -0.01 12.58 7.39
C THR A 131 0.38 11.42 8.31
N PHE A 132 0.32 10.19 7.80
CA PHE A 132 0.65 8.98 8.56
C PHE A 132 2.14 8.90 8.91
N SER A 133 3.01 9.19 7.93
CA SER A 133 4.46 9.20 8.07
C SER A 133 4.97 10.25 9.05
N GLY A 134 4.26 11.38 9.17
CA GLY A 134 4.64 12.52 9.99
C GLY A 134 5.81 13.33 9.41
N GLY A 135 6.33 14.28 10.19
CA GLY A 135 7.35 15.24 9.74
C GLY A 135 8.81 14.78 9.85
N ALA A 136 9.08 13.52 10.18
CA ALA A 136 10.45 13.03 10.34
C ALA A 136 11.12 12.81 8.98
N LEU A 137 12.34 13.31 8.81
CA LEU A 137 13.18 13.02 7.65
C LEU A 137 13.48 11.52 7.61
N GLY A 138 13.29 10.89 6.45
CA GLY A 138 13.55 9.46 6.26
C GLY A 138 12.57 8.53 7.00
N SER A 139 11.35 9.00 7.29
CA SER A 139 10.30 8.14 7.85
C SER A 139 10.04 6.93 6.95
N ASN A 140 9.88 5.75 7.55
CA ASN A 140 9.43 4.52 6.89
C ASN A 140 8.15 3.97 7.56
N ARG A 141 7.44 4.82 8.32
CA ARG A 141 6.30 4.41 9.14
C ARG A 141 5.15 3.89 8.31
N TYR A 142 4.87 4.54 7.19
CA TYR A 142 3.81 4.09 6.29
C TYR A 142 4.18 2.74 5.67
N LEU A 143 5.40 2.59 5.14
CA LEU A 143 5.87 1.31 4.61
C LEU A 143 5.82 0.18 5.63
N GLN A 144 6.35 0.40 6.84
CA GLN A 144 6.33 -0.62 7.90
C GLN A 144 4.89 -0.94 8.33
N GLY A 145 4.01 0.07 8.36
CA GLY A 145 2.60 -0.12 8.61
C GLY A 145 1.93 -0.94 7.53
N LEU A 146 2.19 -0.66 6.25
CA LEU A 146 1.57 -1.35 5.13
C LEU A 146 2.05 -2.80 5.07
N ILE A 147 3.35 -3.02 5.22
CA ILE A 147 3.93 -4.36 5.27
C ILE A 147 3.31 -5.13 6.43
N GLY A 148 3.34 -4.59 7.65
CA GLY A 148 2.75 -5.25 8.82
C GLY A 148 1.25 -5.51 8.67
N TYR A 149 0.50 -4.56 8.11
CA TYR A 149 -0.93 -4.71 7.85
C TYR A 149 -1.20 -5.87 6.90
N VAL A 150 -0.54 -5.88 5.73
CA VAL A 150 -0.76 -6.91 4.71
C VAL A 150 -0.27 -8.27 5.21
N THR A 151 0.92 -8.36 5.82
CA THR A 151 1.46 -9.65 6.28
C THR A 151 0.69 -10.26 7.43
N HIS A 152 0.16 -9.44 8.36
CA HIS A 152 -0.51 -9.98 9.55
C HIS A 152 -2.03 -10.11 9.41
N GLN A 153 -2.67 -9.24 8.64
CA GLN A 153 -4.13 -9.25 8.50
C GLN A 153 -4.61 -9.92 7.20
N HIS A 154 -3.75 -10.03 6.18
CA HIS A 154 -4.07 -10.59 4.86
C HIS A 154 -2.92 -11.47 4.32
N ALA A 155 -2.51 -12.46 5.12
CA ALA A 155 -1.32 -13.27 4.86
C ALA A 155 -1.37 -14.04 3.52
N ASP A 156 -2.57 -14.47 3.11
CA ASP A 156 -2.84 -15.11 1.82
C ASP A 156 -2.59 -14.16 0.64
N VAL A 157 -3.06 -12.92 0.74
CA VAL A 157 -2.81 -11.87 -0.26
C VAL A 157 -1.33 -11.52 -0.31
N ALA A 158 -0.68 -11.42 0.86
CA ALA A 158 0.76 -11.17 0.96
C ALA A 158 1.56 -12.25 0.20
N GLU A 159 1.25 -13.53 0.42
CA GLU A 159 1.93 -14.65 -0.24
C GLU A 159 1.75 -14.61 -1.76
N GLN A 160 0.54 -14.30 -2.23
CA GLN A 160 0.25 -14.17 -3.67
C GLN A 160 1.05 -13.02 -4.30
N LEU A 161 1.06 -11.83 -3.68
CA LEU A 161 1.80 -10.68 -4.18
C LEU A 161 3.32 -10.91 -4.18
N ILE A 162 3.85 -11.61 -3.17
CA ILE A 162 5.28 -11.97 -3.11
C ILE A 162 5.63 -12.93 -4.27
N LYS A 163 4.81 -13.95 -4.53
CA LYS A 163 5.02 -14.87 -5.67
C LYS A 163 5.03 -14.14 -7.02
N GLN A 164 4.16 -13.14 -7.19
CA GLN A 164 4.13 -12.27 -8.37
C GLN A 164 5.32 -11.32 -8.48
N THR A 165 6.13 -11.16 -7.43
CA THR A 165 7.37 -10.35 -7.51
C THR A 165 8.47 -11.10 -8.27
N GLY A 166 8.44 -12.44 -8.29
CA GLY A 166 9.42 -13.30 -8.98
C GLY A 166 9.00 -13.77 -10.37
N VAL A 167 7.72 -13.62 -10.71
CA VAL A 167 7.14 -13.99 -12.01
C VAL A 167 6.50 -12.73 -12.55
N GLY A 168 6.95 -12.22 -13.70
CA GLY A 168 6.49 -10.95 -14.29
C GLY A 168 5.02 -10.96 -14.76
N ASP A 169 4.09 -11.45 -13.95
CA ASP A 169 2.71 -11.71 -14.31
C ASP A 169 1.73 -11.12 -13.27
N ARG A 170 1.08 -10.05 -13.73
CA ARG A 170 -0.29 -9.55 -13.47
C ARG A 170 -0.86 -9.66 -12.05
N ILE A 171 -1.19 -8.48 -11.48
CA ILE A 171 -2.09 -8.36 -10.33
C ILE A 171 -3.47 -8.92 -10.70
N ILE A 172 -3.94 -9.89 -9.92
CA ILE A 172 -5.32 -10.37 -9.92
C ILE A 172 -6.00 -9.74 -8.71
N ILE A 173 -7.00 -8.87 -8.94
CA ILE A 173 -7.79 -8.27 -7.86
C ILE A 173 -8.87 -9.28 -7.47
N PRO A 174 -8.93 -9.76 -6.20
CA PRO A 174 -10.05 -10.56 -5.77
C PRO A 174 -11.32 -9.71 -5.73
N THR A 175 -12.29 -10.04 -6.58
CA THR A 175 -13.62 -9.44 -6.55
C THR A 175 -14.39 -10.05 -5.37
N SER A 176 -14.64 -9.23 -4.35
CA SER A 176 -15.60 -9.40 -3.23
C SER A 176 -16.11 -10.83 -2.95
N THR A 177 -15.60 -11.47 -1.88
CA THR A 177 -16.36 -12.47 -1.14
C THR A 177 -16.85 -11.87 0.17
N THR A 178 -18.18 -11.73 0.22
CA THR A 178 -19.08 -11.43 1.33
C THR A 178 -18.54 -11.81 2.72
N LEU A 179 -18.30 -10.78 3.54
CA LEU A 179 -18.20 -10.87 4.99
C LEU A 179 -19.61 -10.84 5.59
N GLU A 180 -20.37 -11.93 5.45
CA GLU A 180 -21.61 -12.16 6.21
C GLU A 180 -21.77 -13.66 6.48
N ASP A 181 -21.44 -14.11 7.68
CA ASP A 181 -22.42 -14.59 8.65
C ASP A 181 -21.71 -15.11 9.92
N SER A 182 -21.65 -14.26 10.95
CA SER A 182 -21.48 -14.70 12.32
C SER A 182 -22.88 -14.81 12.92
N GLY A 183 -23.51 -15.99 12.88
CA GLY A 183 -24.88 -16.06 13.34
C GLY A 183 -25.59 -17.41 13.23
N GLN A 184 -25.07 -18.49 13.82
CA GLN A 184 -25.93 -19.63 14.16
C GLN A 184 -25.81 -20.05 15.63
N ALA A 185 -26.87 -19.72 16.34
CA ALA A 185 -27.26 -20.18 17.65
C ALA A 185 -27.32 -21.72 17.71
N LYS A 186 -26.80 -22.30 18.79
CA LYS A 186 -27.14 -23.67 19.19
C LYS A 186 -28.27 -23.61 20.22
N ILE A 187 -29.48 -23.90 19.76
CA ILE A 187 -30.62 -24.32 20.58
C ILE A 187 -30.85 -25.81 20.27
N GLY A 188 -30.88 -26.63 21.32
CA GLY A 188 -31.69 -27.85 21.40
C GLY A 188 -31.16 -29.15 20.79
N ARG A 189 -30.66 -30.04 21.65
CA ARG A 189 -31.28 -31.34 21.90
C ARG A 189 -30.89 -31.87 23.27
#